data_AF-A0A3G8ZMS4-F1
#
_entry.id   AF-A0A3G8ZMS4-F1
#
_cell.length_a   1.000
_cell.length_b   1.000
_cell.length_c   1.000
_cell.angle_alpha   90.00
_cell.angle_beta   90.00
_cell.angle_gamma   90.00
#
_symmetry.space_group_name_H-M   'P 1'
#
loop_
_entity.id
_entity.type
_entity.pdbx_description
1 polymer ?
#
loop_
_entity_poly.entity_id
_entity_poly.type
_entity_poly.pdbx_seq_one_letter_code
_entity_poly.pdbx_strand_id
1 'polypeptide(L)'
;MKNLFAIIIISAFIWSCAAGLGKTTNDSKPHISAQKKADSADEWEITVFDTDYETFVATRAQPKSMFTESGLKSRNQLLVAEWNNRYFSGINPNFYEVSIDYNVNEKYGFDFEYRLYQFFAYCSWKYGIRFNGLRSIDKLK
;
A
#
# COMPACT_ATOMS: atom_id res chain seq x y z
N MET A 1 -33.34 33.17 32.05
CA MET A 1 -32.11 33.16 31.23
C MET A 1 -31.00 32.34 31.89
N LYS A 2 -31.21 31.01 32.08
CA LYS A 2 -30.16 30.10 32.62
C LYS A 2 -29.89 28.92 31.68
N ASN A 3 -30.75 28.75 30.67
CA ASN A 3 -30.79 27.62 29.76
C ASN A 3 -30.10 27.95 28.42
N LEU A 4 -29.71 29.22 28.21
CA LEU A 4 -29.02 29.67 27.00
C LEU A 4 -27.50 29.42 27.08
N PHE A 5 -26.94 29.41 28.29
CA PHE A 5 -25.51 29.13 28.52
C PHE A 5 -25.16 27.65 28.29
N ALA A 6 -26.14 26.74 28.39
CA ALA A 6 -25.93 25.30 28.19
C ALA A 6 -25.70 24.92 26.71
N ILE A 7 -26.17 25.74 25.76
CA ILE A 7 -26.08 25.43 24.32
C ILE A 7 -24.70 25.84 23.75
N ILE A 8 -24.05 26.86 24.33
CA ILE A 8 -22.74 27.34 23.86
C ILE A 8 -21.62 26.34 24.18
N ILE A 9 -21.70 25.65 25.33
CA ILE A 9 -20.65 24.72 25.80
C ILE A 9 -20.59 23.42 24.96
N ILE A 10 -21.71 22.99 24.37
CA ILE A 10 -21.78 21.75 23.58
C ILE A 10 -21.26 21.97 22.15
N SER A 11 -21.32 23.21 21.63
CA SER A 11 -20.86 23.53 20.26
C SER A 11 -19.34 23.59 20.08
N ALA A 12 -18.57 23.62 21.19
CA ALA A 12 -17.10 23.71 21.14
C ALA A 12 -16.38 22.36 20.92
N PHE A 13 -17.10 21.23 20.96
CA PHE A 13 -16.48 19.90 20.87
C PHE A 13 -16.36 19.30 19.46
N ILE A 14 -16.84 20.01 18.42
CA ILE A 14 -16.91 19.45 17.06
C ILE A 14 -15.77 19.94 16.13
N TRP A 15 -14.84 20.78 16.61
CA TRP A 15 -13.73 21.31 15.79
C TRP A 15 -12.40 20.56 15.97
N SER A 16 -12.44 19.25 16.18
CA SER A 16 -11.22 18.42 16.14
C SER A 16 -11.35 17.30 15.12
N CYS A 17 -11.39 17.67 13.84
CA CYS A 17 -10.92 16.78 12.78
C CYS A 17 -10.51 17.59 11.54
N ALA A 18 -9.32 18.18 11.60
CA ALA A 18 -8.58 18.54 10.39
C ALA A 18 -7.11 18.16 10.62
N ALA A 19 -6.86 16.86 10.78
CA ALA A 19 -5.50 16.32 10.83
C ALA A 19 -4.94 16.25 9.40
N GLY A 20 -4.13 17.26 9.06
CA GLY A 20 -2.96 17.20 8.19
C GLY A 20 -3.12 16.53 6.82
N LEU A 21 -3.48 17.33 5.80
CA LEU A 21 -3.13 16.97 4.44
C LEU A 21 -1.64 17.30 4.23
N GLY A 22 -0.83 16.24 4.24
CA GLY A 22 0.61 16.31 4.04
C GLY A 22 0.96 16.91 2.68
N LYS A 23 2.06 17.67 2.68
CA LYS A 23 2.69 18.31 1.52
C LYS A 23 2.81 17.33 0.35
N THR A 24 2.36 17.76 -0.83
CA THR A 24 2.69 17.16 -2.12
C THR A 24 4.17 17.43 -2.40
N THR A 25 5.03 16.47 -2.07
CA THR A 25 6.38 16.40 -2.63
C THR A 25 6.25 15.82 -4.04
N ASN A 26 6.89 16.48 -5.01
CA ASN A 26 7.06 15.99 -6.37
C ASN A 26 8.00 14.77 -6.36
N ASP A 27 7.50 13.64 -5.84
CA ASP A 27 8.25 12.40 -5.78
C ASP A 27 7.86 11.52 -6.96
N SER A 28 8.89 11.02 -7.64
CA SER A 28 8.80 9.99 -8.68
C SER A 28 7.81 8.90 -8.27
N LYS A 29 6.87 8.60 -9.14
CA LYS A 29 5.65 7.83 -8.86
C LYS A 29 5.91 6.33 -8.80
N PRO A 30 5.17 5.56 -7.98
CA PRO A 30 5.33 4.12 -7.92
C PRO A 30 4.56 3.44 -9.07
N HIS A 31 5.29 2.91 -10.04
CA HIS A 31 4.74 2.00 -11.05
C HIS A 31 5.26 0.57 -10.79
N ILE A 32 4.43 -0.45 -11.00
CA ILE A 32 4.78 -1.86 -10.72
C ILE A 32 4.52 -2.73 -11.95
N SER A 33 5.45 -3.65 -12.23
CA SER A 33 5.30 -4.67 -13.26
C SER A 33 5.66 -6.06 -12.71
N ALA A 34 4.86 -7.06 -13.07
CA ALA A 34 5.16 -8.46 -12.84
C ALA A 34 5.54 -9.13 -14.16
N GLN A 35 6.65 -9.86 -14.19
CA GLN A 35 7.11 -10.58 -15.38
C GLN A 35 7.83 -11.88 -14.99
N LYS A 36 7.86 -12.85 -15.91
CA LYS A 36 8.71 -14.02 -15.76
C LYS A 36 10.17 -13.63 -16.00
N LYS A 37 11.08 -14.24 -15.23
CA LYS A 37 12.51 -14.00 -15.37
C LYS A 37 13.02 -14.60 -16.68
N ALA A 38 13.82 -13.83 -17.42
CA ALA A 38 14.36 -14.27 -18.71
C ALA A 38 15.25 -15.52 -18.61
N ASP A 39 15.97 -15.64 -17.49
CA ASP A 39 16.95 -16.71 -17.26
C ASP A 39 16.35 -17.94 -16.55
N SER A 40 15.10 -17.84 -16.07
CA SER A 40 14.41 -18.89 -15.30
C SER A 40 12.93 -18.95 -15.70
N ALA A 41 12.53 -19.94 -16.50
CA ALA A 41 11.17 -20.04 -17.05
C ALA A 41 10.04 -20.15 -16.00
N ASP A 42 10.38 -20.56 -14.78
CA ASP A 42 9.44 -20.82 -13.68
C ASP A 42 9.56 -19.81 -12.52
N GLU A 43 10.46 -18.83 -12.61
CA GLU A 43 10.60 -17.79 -11.59
C GLU A 43 9.94 -16.49 -12.04
N TRP A 44 9.15 -15.90 -11.15
CA TRP A 44 8.51 -14.61 -11.36
C TRP A 44 9.25 -13.51 -10.61
N GLU A 45 9.29 -12.33 -11.20
CA GLU A 45 9.91 -11.14 -10.63
C GLU A 45 8.93 -9.96 -10.64
N ILE A 46 9.06 -9.13 -9.60
CA ILE A 46 8.41 -7.84 -9.51
C ILE A 46 9.45 -6.75 -9.63
N THR A 47 9.22 -5.86 -10.58
CA THR A 47 9.97 -4.62 -10.71
C THR A 47 9.06 -3.47 -10.32
N VAL A 48 9.51 -2.66 -9.35
CA VAL A 48 8.86 -1.41 -8.98
C VAL A 48 9.72 -0.27 -9.49
N PHE A 49 9.16 0.58 -10.34
CA PHE A 49 9.83 1.70 -10.97
C PHE A 49 9.80 2.93 -10.08
N ASP A 50 10.40 2.79 -8.89
CA ASP A 50 10.63 3.87 -7.96
C ASP A 50 12.01 3.67 -7.31
N THR A 51 12.88 4.68 -7.38
CA THR A 51 14.27 4.59 -6.96
C THR A 51 14.43 4.27 -5.47
N ASP A 52 13.43 4.62 -4.65
CA ASP A 52 13.52 4.39 -3.21
C ASP A 52 12.96 3.04 -2.79
N TYR A 53 12.35 2.27 -3.70
CA TYR A 53 11.71 1.01 -3.37
C TYR A 53 12.72 -0.03 -2.88
N GLU A 54 13.80 -0.27 -3.63
CA GLU A 54 14.84 -1.23 -3.20
C GLU A 54 15.50 -0.80 -1.89
N THR A 55 15.72 0.51 -1.71
CA THR A 55 16.23 1.07 -0.45
C THR A 55 15.27 0.80 0.71
N PHE A 56 13.96 0.99 0.50
CA PHE A 56 12.94 0.66 1.49
C PHE A 56 12.94 -0.83 1.85
N VAL A 57 13.00 -1.71 0.84
CA VAL A 57 13.06 -3.16 1.06
C VAL A 57 14.32 -3.56 1.83
N ALA A 58 15.45 -2.92 1.58
CA ALA A 58 16.70 -3.21 2.27
C ALA A 58 16.76 -2.68 3.71
N THR A 59 16.09 -1.55 4.01
CA THR A 59 16.33 -0.80 5.27
C THR A 59 15.14 -0.75 6.21
N ARG A 60 13.91 -0.93 5.72
CA ARG A 60 12.67 -0.69 6.49
C ARG A 60 11.68 -1.84 6.44
N ALA A 61 11.68 -2.61 5.36
CA ALA A 61 10.82 -3.77 5.25
C ALA A 61 11.03 -4.74 6.42
N GLN A 62 9.93 -5.30 6.92
CA GLN A 62 10.00 -6.34 7.93
C GLN A 62 10.75 -7.56 7.36
N PRO A 63 11.59 -8.23 8.16
CA PRO A 63 12.41 -9.33 7.68
C PRO A 63 11.55 -10.47 7.12
N LYS A 64 12.03 -11.12 6.05
CA LYS A 64 11.36 -12.25 5.38
C LYS A 64 10.91 -13.34 6.36
N SER A 65 11.64 -13.58 7.45
CA SER A 65 11.32 -14.56 8.49
C SER A 65 9.98 -14.35 9.21
N MET A 66 9.39 -13.14 9.13
CA MET A 66 8.08 -12.83 9.73
C MET A 66 6.88 -13.20 8.84
N PHE A 67 7.16 -13.75 7.66
CA PHE A 67 6.17 -14.05 6.65
C PHE A 67 6.22 -15.52 6.23
N THR A 68 5.07 -16.01 5.81
CA THR A 68 4.94 -17.30 5.12
C THR A 68 4.37 -17.03 3.73
N GLU A 69 4.72 -17.87 2.76
CA GLU A 69 4.20 -17.72 1.39
C GLU A 69 2.67 -17.71 1.37
N SER A 70 2.03 -18.67 2.04
CA SER A 70 0.56 -18.74 2.13
C SER A 70 -0.06 -17.49 2.76
N GLY A 71 0.59 -16.95 3.80
CA GLY A 71 0.16 -15.72 4.47
C GLY A 71 0.27 -14.50 3.57
N LEU A 72 1.36 -14.39 2.81
CA LEU A 72 1.56 -13.34 1.82
C LEU A 72 0.53 -13.46 0.68
N LYS A 73 0.31 -14.65 0.11
CA LYS A 73 -0.69 -14.89 -0.94
C LYS A 73 -2.08 -14.41 -0.53
N SER A 74 -2.47 -14.74 0.69
CA SER A 74 -3.78 -14.35 1.26
C SER A 74 -3.91 -12.83 1.39
N ARG A 75 -2.85 -12.13 1.77
CA ARG A 75 -2.84 -10.67 1.89
C ARG A 75 -2.75 -9.98 0.53
N ASN A 76 -1.89 -10.47 -0.35
CA ASN A 76 -1.70 -9.92 -1.70
C ASN A 76 -2.99 -9.99 -2.51
N GLN A 77 -3.77 -11.06 -2.37
CA GLN A 77 -5.11 -11.13 -3.00
C GLN A 77 -5.99 -9.94 -2.58
N LEU A 78 -6.03 -9.61 -1.29
CA LEU A 78 -6.83 -8.49 -0.78
C LEU A 78 -6.26 -7.13 -1.24
N LEU A 79 -4.94 -6.97 -1.19
CA LEU A 79 -4.26 -5.73 -1.54
C LEU A 79 -4.33 -5.41 -3.03
N VAL A 80 -4.15 -6.43 -3.88
CA VAL A 80 -4.31 -6.28 -5.33
C VAL A 80 -5.75 -5.96 -5.69
N ALA A 81 -6.73 -6.63 -5.07
CA ALA A 81 -8.13 -6.29 -5.29
C ALA A 81 -8.45 -4.84 -4.91
N GLU A 82 -7.93 -4.37 -3.77
CA GLU A 82 -8.07 -2.98 -3.31
C GLU A 82 -7.40 -1.98 -4.29
N TRP A 83 -6.18 -2.28 -4.75
CA TRP A 83 -5.46 -1.47 -5.74
C TRP A 83 -6.22 -1.38 -7.07
N ASN A 84 -6.61 -2.52 -7.62
CA ASN A 84 -7.31 -2.61 -8.90
C ASN A 84 -8.68 -1.93 -8.83
N ASN A 85 -9.39 -2.03 -7.70
CA ASN A 85 -10.64 -1.30 -7.51
C ASN A 85 -10.43 0.23 -7.63
N ARG A 86 -9.35 0.76 -7.04
CA ARG A 86 -9.01 2.19 -7.13
C ARG A 86 -8.63 2.61 -8.56
N TYR A 87 -7.86 1.78 -9.26
CA TYR A 87 -7.54 1.95 -10.68
C TYR A 87 -8.82 2.06 -11.53
N PHE A 88 -9.70 1.05 -11.47
CA PHE A 88 -10.91 1.02 -12.31
C PHE A 88 -11.95 2.08 -11.91
N SER A 89 -11.97 2.49 -10.63
CA SER A 89 -12.84 3.57 -10.16
C SER A 89 -12.34 4.96 -10.54
N GLY A 90 -11.15 5.08 -11.14
CA GLY A 90 -10.53 6.36 -11.48
C GLY A 90 -10.16 7.20 -10.25
N ILE A 91 -9.97 6.57 -9.09
CA ILE A 91 -9.52 7.27 -7.88
C ILE A 91 -8.05 7.61 -8.07
N ASN A 92 -7.69 8.91 -8.05
CA ASN A 92 -6.32 9.40 -8.23
C ASN A 92 -5.60 8.71 -9.42
N PRO A 93 -6.06 8.93 -10.66
CA PRO A 93 -5.57 8.20 -11.83
C PRO A 93 -4.09 8.46 -12.13
N ASN A 94 -3.53 9.55 -11.59
CA ASN A 94 -2.11 9.86 -11.69
C ASN A 94 -1.23 9.04 -10.72
N PHE A 95 -1.82 8.33 -9.78
CA PHE A 95 -1.13 7.46 -8.82
C PHE A 95 -1.38 5.98 -9.14
N TYR A 96 -2.64 5.60 -9.32
CA TYR A 96 -3.01 4.25 -9.76
C TYR A 96 -3.01 4.25 -11.28
N GLU A 97 -1.81 4.18 -11.87
CA GLU A 97 -1.65 4.28 -13.33
C GLU A 97 -1.86 2.95 -14.05
N VAL A 98 -1.72 1.81 -13.35
CA VAL A 98 -1.92 0.46 -13.91
C VAL A 98 -2.63 -0.47 -12.94
N SER A 99 -3.40 -1.41 -13.50
CA SER A 99 -3.87 -2.59 -12.75
C SER A 99 -2.76 -3.63 -12.59
N ILE A 100 -2.82 -4.39 -11.51
CA ILE A 100 -1.94 -5.52 -11.23
C ILE A 100 -2.67 -6.81 -11.63
N ASP A 101 -2.16 -7.51 -12.63
CA ASP A 101 -2.66 -8.83 -13.03
C ASP A 101 -2.05 -9.92 -12.14
N TYR A 102 -2.78 -10.31 -11.09
CA TYR A 102 -2.33 -11.28 -10.10
C TYR A 102 -3.30 -12.46 -10.05
N ASN A 103 -2.79 -13.65 -10.35
CA ASN A 103 -3.55 -14.89 -10.33
C ASN A 103 -3.26 -15.69 -9.06
N VAL A 104 -4.26 -15.82 -8.18
CA VAL A 104 -4.14 -16.53 -6.89
C VAL A 104 -3.73 -18.00 -7.06
N ASN A 105 -4.07 -18.63 -8.18
CA ASN A 105 -3.76 -20.03 -8.47
C ASN A 105 -2.34 -20.23 -9.02
N GLU A 106 -1.68 -19.15 -9.46
CA GLU A 106 -0.31 -19.18 -9.98
C GLU A 106 0.69 -19.36 -8.83
N LYS A 107 1.83 -19.99 -9.13
CA LYS A 107 2.90 -20.26 -8.16
C LYS A 107 4.05 -19.30 -8.37
N TYR A 108 3.83 -18.04 -8.03
CA TYR A 108 4.85 -16.99 -8.19
C TYR A 108 6.08 -17.19 -7.28
N GLY A 109 5.92 -17.90 -6.16
CA GLY A 109 6.98 -18.18 -5.20
C GLY A 109 7.14 -17.09 -4.14
N PHE A 110 7.76 -17.46 -3.00
CA PHE A 110 7.86 -16.62 -1.81
C PHE A 110 8.45 -15.22 -2.08
N ASP A 111 9.50 -15.12 -2.88
CA ASP A 111 10.19 -13.84 -3.11
C ASP A 111 9.34 -12.85 -3.91
N PHE A 112 8.57 -13.34 -4.89
CA PHE A 112 7.57 -12.54 -5.58
C PHE A 112 6.48 -12.08 -4.62
N GLU A 113 5.90 -13.00 -3.85
CA GLU A 113 4.82 -12.67 -2.91
C GLU A 113 5.28 -11.66 -1.86
N TYR A 114 6.51 -11.79 -1.39
CA TYR A 114 7.11 -10.85 -0.45
C TYR A 114 7.29 -9.47 -1.09
N ARG A 115 7.89 -9.39 -2.29
CA ARG A 115 8.07 -8.12 -3.00
C ARG A 115 6.72 -7.45 -3.31
N LEU A 116 5.69 -8.20 -3.71
CA LEU A 116 4.36 -7.65 -3.94
C LEU A 116 3.77 -7.05 -2.67
N TYR A 117 3.88 -7.74 -1.55
CA TYR A 117 3.40 -7.25 -0.26
C TYR A 117 4.16 -5.98 0.16
N GLN A 118 5.49 -5.96 0.00
CA GLN A 118 6.33 -4.81 0.32
C GLN A 118 6.04 -3.59 -0.56
N PHE A 119 5.60 -3.76 -1.81
CA PHE A 119 5.13 -2.66 -2.64
C PHE A 119 3.97 -1.89 -1.99
N PHE A 120 2.98 -2.59 -1.42
CA PHE A 120 1.87 -1.93 -0.73
C PHE A 120 2.30 -1.25 0.57
N ALA A 121 3.19 -1.90 1.35
CA ALA A 121 3.76 -1.31 2.56
C ALA A 121 4.57 -0.05 2.23
N TYR A 122 5.36 -0.08 1.15
CA TYR A 122 6.09 1.05 0.61
C TYR A 122 5.14 2.20 0.24
N CYS A 123 4.05 1.89 -0.46
CA CYS A 123 3.05 2.89 -0.81
C CYS A 123 2.40 3.54 0.42
N SER A 124 2.16 2.76 1.48
CA SER A 124 1.68 3.28 2.76
C SER A 124 2.71 4.18 3.44
N TRP A 125 3.97 3.79 3.45
CA TRP A 125 5.06 4.52 4.10
C TRP A 125 5.42 5.83 3.38
N LYS A 126 5.67 5.78 2.07
CA LYS A 126 6.11 6.94 1.28
C LYS A 126 4.96 7.91 1.02
N TYR A 127 3.83 7.39 0.52
CA TYR A 127 2.72 8.19 0.02
C TYR A 127 1.54 8.31 1.00
N GLY A 128 1.59 7.66 2.16
CA GLY A 128 0.51 7.73 3.15
C GLY A 128 -0.77 6.99 2.73
N ILE A 129 -0.67 6.09 1.74
CA ILE A 129 -1.82 5.35 1.23
C ILE A 129 -2.25 4.28 2.23
N ARG A 130 -3.49 4.35 2.68
CA ARG A 130 -4.03 3.35 3.60
C ARG A 130 -4.52 2.13 2.83
N PHE A 131 -4.07 0.95 3.22
CA PHE A 131 -4.58 -0.33 2.74
C PHE A 131 -5.15 -1.15 3.90
N ASN A 132 -6.26 -1.85 3.66
CA ASN A 132 -6.89 -2.66 4.69
C ASN A 132 -6.14 -3.99 4.90
N GLY A 133 -5.55 -4.56 3.83
CA GLY A 133 -4.84 -5.84 3.88
C GLY A 133 -3.46 -5.83 4.57
N LEU A 134 -2.88 -4.66 4.84
CA LEU A 134 -1.58 -4.54 5.51
C LEU A 134 -1.68 -4.81 7.02
N ARG A 135 -0.64 -5.40 7.61
CA ARG A 135 -0.50 -5.48 9.08
C ARG A 135 -0.31 -4.09 9.66
N SER A 136 -0.75 -3.86 10.90
CA SER A 136 -0.64 -2.56 11.55
C SER A 136 0.81 -2.05 11.65
N ILE A 137 1.77 -2.94 11.89
CA ILE A 137 3.20 -2.59 11.95
C ILE A 137 3.75 -2.11 10.61
N ASP A 138 3.18 -2.58 9.49
CA ASP A 138 3.61 -2.25 8.13
C ASP A 138 2.96 -0.96 7.60
N LYS A 139 2.04 -0.34 8.36
CA LYS A 139 1.38 0.93 8.01
C LYS A 139 2.10 2.16 8.56
N LEU A 140 3.07 1.97 9.46
CA LEU A 140 3.70 3.04 10.22
C LEU A 140 4.75 3.79 9.39
N LYS A 141 4.84 5.10 9.59
CA LYS A 141 5.85 5.98 8.99
C LYS A 141 7.02 6.22 9.93
#